data_AF-A0A4U5QCK3-F1
#
_entry.id   AF-A0A4U5QCK3-F1
#
_cell.length_a   1.000
_cell.length_b   1.000
_cell.length_c   1.000
_cell.angle_alpha   90.00
_cell.angle_beta   90.00
_cell.angle_gamma   90.00
#
_symmetry.space_group_name_H-M   'P 1'
#
loop_
_entity.id
_entity.type
_entity.pdbx_description
1 polymer ?
#
loop_
_entity_poly.entity_id
_entity_poly.type
_entity_poly.pdbx_seq_one_letter_code
_entity_poly.pdbx_strand_id
1 'polypeptide(L)'
;MDLSSNRLSGSIPKEIFSLSSLSATLNLSNNQLTGSLPQEIKGLENVAAVDFSHNHLSGSIPDTIGSWKSLEKLFMENNMFSGVIPATLGDVKGPSLVEPLIQRP
;
A
#
# COMPACT_ATOMS: atom_id res chain seq x y z
N MET A 1 -11.29 3.56 6.77
CA MET A 1 -10.53 4.70 7.30
C MET A 1 -10.01 5.51 6.13
N ASP A 2 -10.51 6.73 5.97
CA ASP A 2 -10.12 7.63 4.90
C ASP A 2 -9.38 8.84 5.48
N LEU A 3 -8.12 9.01 5.07
CA LEU A 3 -7.25 10.14 5.39
C LEU A 3 -6.74 10.81 4.10
N SER A 4 -7.36 10.52 2.96
CA SER A 4 -6.91 11.02 1.67
C SER A 4 -7.11 12.53 1.53
N SER A 5 -6.40 13.12 0.58
CA SER A 5 -6.54 14.54 0.21
C SER A 5 -6.26 15.50 1.37
N ASN A 6 -5.19 15.23 2.11
CA ASN A 6 -4.72 16.05 3.23
C ASN A 6 -3.30 16.57 2.97
N ARG A 7 -2.73 17.24 3.98
CA ARG A 7 -1.32 17.67 3.99
C ARG A 7 -0.49 16.86 4.98
N LEU A 8 -0.86 15.59 5.20
CA LEU A 8 -0.10 14.70 6.07
C LEU A 8 1.30 14.51 5.47
N SER A 9 2.32 14.56 6.31
CA SER A 9 3.72 14.49 5.90
C SER A 9 4.54 13.64 6.87
N GLY A 10 5.75 13.28 6.46
CA GLY A 10 6.58 12.33 7.18
C GLY A 10 6.23 10.88 6.85
N SER A 11 6.85 9.95 7.58
CA SER A 11 6.64 8.51 7.38
C SER A 11 5.30 8.03 7.94
N ILE A 12 4.72 7.01 7.29
CA ILE A 12 3.56 6.30 7.83
C ILE A 12 3.97 5.61 9.15
N PRO A 13 3.31 5.91 10.29
CA PRO A 13 3.59 5.23 11.55
C PRO A 13 3.33 3.73 11.42
N LYS A 14 4.22 2.90 11.97
CA LYS A 14 4.12 1.43 11.88
C LYS A 14 2.82 0.89 12.50
N GLU A 15 2.27 1.63 13.45
CA GLU A 15 1.04 1.33 14.17
C GLU A 15 -0.18 1.26 13.25
N ILE A 16 -0.18 2.00 12.12
CA ILE A 16 -1.24 1.89 11.09
C ILE A 16 -1.32 0.46 10.55
N PHE A 17 -0.20 -0.24 10.43
CA PHE A 17 -0.15 -1.62 9.94
C PHE A 17 -0.45 -2.66 11.03
N SER A 18 -0.90 -2.23 12.21
CA SER A 18 -1.34 -3.09 13.31
C SER A 18 -2.86 -3.08 13.52
N LEU A 19 -3.61 -2.42 12.63
CA LEU A 19 -5.06 -2.24 12.73
C LEU A 19 -5.83 -3.50 12.27
N SER A 20 -5.80 -4.56 13.08
CA SER A 20 -6.43 -5.86 12.77
C SER A 20 -7.95 -5.83 12.60
N SER A 21 -8.62 -4.84 13.22
CA SER A 21 -10.06 -4.63 13.07
C SER A 21 -10.45 -3.90 11.79
N LEU A 22 -9.49 -3.38 11.02
CA LEU A 22 -9.77 -2.66 9.79
C LEU A 22 -10.06 -3.64 8.65
N SER A 23 -11.35 -3.76 8.30
CA SER A 23 -11.81 -4.73 7.29
C SER A 23 -12.18 -4.14 5.93
N ALA A 24 -12.41 -2.82 5.87
CA ALA A 24 -12.85 -2.16 4.64
C ALA A 24 -11.66 -1.54 3.89
N THR A 25 -11.56 -0.22 3.87
CA THR A 25 -10.54 0.52 3.13
C THR A 25 -9.60 1.26 4.06
N LEU A 26 -8.31 1.25 3.78
CA LEU A 26 -7.33 2.22 4.26
C LEU A 26 -6.95 3.14 3.09
N ASN A 27 -7.39 4.40 3.14
CA ASN A 27 -7.04 5.37 2.09
C ASN A 27 -6.11 6.45 2.66
N LEU A 28 -4.86 6.48 2.19
CA LEU A 28 -3.85 7.48 2.52
C LEU A 28 -3.46 8.33 1.30
N SER A 29 -4.17 8.22 0.19
CA SER A 29 -3.76 8.85 -1.07
C SER A 29 -3.81 10.37 -1.03
N ASN A 30 -3.14 11.02 -1.98
CA ASN A 30 -3.16 12.47 -2.13
C ASN A 30 -2.68 13.20 -0.85
N ASN A 31 -1.49 12.84 -0.39
CA ASN A 31 -0.82 13.46 0.77
C ASN A 31 0.65 13.77 0.42
N GLN A 32 1.45 14.13 1.43
CA GLN A 32 2.88 14.39 1.30
C GLN A 32 3.70 13.36 2.12
N LEU A 33 3.19 12.13 2.26
CA LEU A 33 3.84 11.09 3.04
C LEU A 33 5.15 10.66 2.37
N THR A 34 6.18 10.41 3.17
CA THR A 34 7.55 10.10 2.72
C THR A 34 8.08 8.81 3.37
N GLY A 35 9.29 8.41 3.02
CA GLY A 35 9.95 7.24 3.61
C GLY A 35 9.49 5.91 3.03
N SER A 36 9.95 4.82 3.61
CA SER A 36 9.63 3.45 3.16
C SER A 36 8.54 2.81 4.01
N LEU A 37 7.82 1.85 3.41
CA LEU A 37 6.97 0.95 4.19
C LEU A 37 7.85 0.13 5.16
N PRO A 38 7.44 -0.07 6.42
CA PRO A 38 8.14 -0.96 7.35
C PRO A 38 8.25 -2.38 6.79
N GLN A 39 9.31 -3.12 7.13
CA GLN A 39 9.47 -4.52 6.69
C GLN A 39 8.40 -5.45 7.26
N GLU A 40 7.80 -5.09 8.40
CA GLU A 40 6.77 -5.85 9.09
C GLU A 40 5.44 -5.07 9.07
N ILE A 41 4.53 -5.47 8.18
CA ILE A 41 3.21 -4.83 8.02
C ILE A 41 2.07 -5.84 8.13
N LYS A 42 2.12 -6.77 9.08
CA LYS A 42 1.23 -7.95 9.08
C LYS A 42 -0.21 -7.72 9.54
N GLY A 43 -0.49 -6.63 10.25
CA GLY A 43 -1.75 -6.48 10.99
C GLY A 43 -2.97 -6.07 10.17
N LEU A 44 -2.86 -5.85 8.86
CA LEU A 44 -4.01 -5.53 8.00
C LEU A 44 -4.60 -6.78 7.32
N GLU A 45 -4.62 -7.92 8.01
CA GLU A 45 -5.03 -9.22 7.44
C GLU A 45 -6.44 -9.19 6.81
N ASN A 46 -7.34 -8.38 7.39
CA ASN A 46 -8.75 -8.29 7.01
C ASN A 46 -9.06 -7.16 6.04
N VAL A 47 -8.09 -6.30 5.67
CA VAL A 47 -8.36 -5.11 4.85
C VAL A 47 -8.74 -5.52 3.42
N ALA A 48 -9.78 -4.91 2.87
CA ALA A 48 -10.22 -5.18 1.50
C ALA A 48 -9.52 -4.29 0.47
N ALA A 49 -9.23 -3.03 0.81
CA ALA A 49 -8.59 -2.10 -0.11
C ALA A 49 -7.58 -1.19 0.61
N VAL A 50 -6.44 -0.97 -0.03
CA VAL A 50 -5.41 -0.05 0.46
C VAL A 50 -4.98 0.88 -0.68
N ASP A 51 -4.98 2.18 -0.41
CA ASP A 51 -4.56 3.20 -1.37
C ASP A 51 -3.46 4.07 -0.77
N PHE A 52 -2.25 3.94 -1.32
CA PHE A 52 -1.07 4.75 -1.01
C PHE A 52 -0.73 5.74 -2.13
N SER A 53 -1.52 5.81 -3.18
CA SER A 53 -1.22 6.57 -4.40
C SER A 53 -1.00 8.06 -4.14
N HIS A 54 -0.30 8.73 -5.04
CA HIS A 54 -0.10 10.19 -4.98
C HIS A 54 0.53 10.66 -3.65
N ASN A 55 1.71 10.12 -3.35
CA ASN A 55 2.54 10.48 -2.20
C ASN A 55 4.03 10.50 -2.63
N HIS A 56 4.93 10.62 -1.65
CA HIS A 56 6.38 10.57 -1.86
C HIS A 56 7.01 9.34 -1.17
N LEU A 57 6.26 8.23 -1.08
CA LEU A 57 6.77 6.99 -0.48
C LEU A 57 7.84 6.36 -1.38
N SER A 58 8.81 5.68 -0.79
CA SER A 58 10.00 5.18 -1.49
C SER A 58 10.45 3.81 -0.97
N GLY A 59 11.49 3.25 -1.58
CA GLY A 59 12.04 1.94 -1.19
C GLY A 59 11.26 0.77 -1.79
N SER A 60 11.51 -0.44 -1.29
CA SER A 60 10.89 -1.68 -1.77
C SER A 60 9.56 -1.96 -1.08
N ILE A 61 8.66 -2.63 -1.80
CA ILE A 61 7.43 -3.18 -1.21
C ILE A 61 7.85 -4.39 -0.34
N PRO A 62 7.47 -4.44 0.95
CA PRO A 62 7.81 -5.56 1.83
C PRO A 62 7.11 -6.86 1.43
N ASP A 63 7.80 -7.99 1.49
CA ASP A 63 7.22 -9.31 1.23
C ASP A 63 6.06 -9.65 2.19
N THR A 64 6.05 -9.03 3.37
CA THR A 64 4.99 -9.21 4.37
C THR A 64 3.63 -8.67 3.91
N ILE A 65 3.56 -7.91 2.81
CA ILE A 65 2.27 -7.48 2.21
C ILE A 65 1.37 -8.67 1.83
N GLY A 66 1.97 -9.83 1.50
CA GLY A 66 1.22 -11.05 1.22
C GLY A 66 0.46 -11.63 2.42
N SER A 67 0.60 -11.06 3.62
CA SER A 67 -0.20 -11.40 4.79
C SER A 67 -1.61 -10.77 4.79
N TRP A 68 -1.87 -9.78 3.93
CA TRP A 68 -3.18 -9.12 3.82
C TRP A 68 -4.15 -10.00 3.02
N LYS A 69 -4.59 -11.11 3.62
CA LYS A 69 -5.30 -12.18 2.92
C LYS A 69 -6.64 -11.78 2.32
N SER A 70 -7.27 -10.73 2.85
CA SER A 70 -8.53 -10.17 2.33
C SER A 70 -8.35 -9.05 1.30
N LEU A 71 -7.12 -8.67 0.95
CA LEU A 71 -6.86 -7.53 0.08
C LEU A 71 -7.28 -7.83 -1.37
N GLU A 72 -8.16 -6.98 -1.91
CA GLU A 72 -8.65 -7.06 -3.28
C GLU A 72 -8.11 -5.94 -4.16
N LYS A 73 -7.75 -4.79 -3.56
CA LYS A 73 -7.29 -3.60 -4.28
C LYS A 73 -6.11 -2.96 -3.59
N LEU A 74 -5.04 -2.75 -4.35
CA LEU A 74 -3.84 -2.06 -3.89
C LEU A 74 -3.42 -1.01 -4.92
N PHE A 75 -3.44 0.24 -4.52
CA PHE A 75 -3.01 1.39 -5.33
C PHE A 75 -1.73 1.99 -4.75
N MET A 76 -0.72 2.18 -5.60
CA MET A 76 0.63 2.60 -5.21
C MET A 76 1.27 3.54 -6.24
N GLU A 77 0.56 3.86 -7.31
CA GLU A 77 0.99 4.75 -8.38
C GLU A 77 1.34 6.15 -7.87
N ASN A 78 2.15 6.88 -8.63
CA ASN A 78 2.58 8.23 -8.28
C ASN A 78 3.26 8.28 -6.90
N ASN A 79 4.20 7.36 -6.69
CA ASN A 79 5.16 7.31 -5.60
C ASN A 79 6.57 7.04 -6.18
N MET A 80 7.56 6.88 -5.31
CA MET A 80 8.95 6.58 -5.64
C MET A 80 9.36 5.15 -5.21
N PHE A 81 8.41 4.21 -5.19
CA PHE A 81 8.72 2.80 -4.93
C PHE A 81 9.69 2.24 -5.98
N SER A 82 10.57 1.34 -5.54
CA SER A 82 11.65 0.78 -6.36
C SER A 82 11.92 -0.68 -5.97
N GLY A 83 12.72 -1.39 -6.76
CA GLY A 83 13.02 -2.80 -6.51
C GLY A 83 12.00 -3.74 -7.13
N VAL A 84 11.95 -4.97 -6.61
CA VAL A 84 11.09 -6.04 -7.15
C VAL A 84 9.71 -6.00 -6.53
N ILE A 85 8.69 -6.37 -7.33
CA ILE A 85 7.36 -6.65 -6.80
C ILE A 85 7.44 -8.00 -6.06
N PRO A 86 7.10 -8.07 -4.77
CA PRO A 86 7.11 -9.31 -4.01
C PRO A 86 6.25 -10.39 -4.67
N ALA A 87 6.78 -11.60 -4.81
CA ALA A 87 6.00 -12.74 -5.31
C ALA A 87 4.79 -13.04 -4.42
N THR A 88 4.90 -12.76 -3.11
CA THR A 88 3.83 -12.89 -2.13
C THR A 88 2.63 -11.98 -2.41
N LEU A 89 2.80 -10.93 -3.21
CA LEU A 89 1.67 -10.10 -3.66
C LEU A 89 0.75 -10.90 -4.60
N GLY A 90 1.29 -11.83 -5.39
CA GLY A 90 0.49 -12.75 -6.21
C GLY A 90 -0.31 -13.78 -5.39
N ASP A 91 0.09 -14.04 -4.15
CA ASP A 91 -0.62 -14.95 -3.22
C ASP A 91 -1.80 -14.28 -2.52
N VAL A 92 -1.92 -12.96 -2.65
CA VAL A 92 -3.11 -12.22 -2.25
C VAL A 92 -4.21 -12.58 -3.24
N LYS A 93 -5.38 -13.02 -2.78
CA LYS A 93 -6.50 -13.37 -3.66
C LYS A 93 -7.11 -12.10 -4.27
N GLY A 94 -6.44 -11.51 -5.25
CA GLY A 94 -7.06 -10.50 -6.11
C GLY A 94 -6.28 -9.26 -6.54
N PRO A 95 -4.95 -9.16 -6.61
CA PRO A 95 -4.39 -8.13 -7.47
C PRO A 95 -4.57 -8.62 -8.90
N SER A 96 -5.72 -8.30 -9.49
CA SER A 96 -5.77 -7.98 -10.91
C SER A 96 -4.70 -6.90 -11.08
N LEU A 97 -3.52 -7.35 -11.51
CA LEU A 97 -2.38 -6.49 -11.80
C LEU A 97 -2.92 -5.32 -12.61
N VAL A 98 -2.90 -4.14 -11.99
CA VAL A 98 -3.05 -2.87 -12.67
C VAL A 98 -2.15 -2.94 -13.89
N GLU A 99 -2.74 -2.63 -15.05
CA GLU A 99 -2.18 -2.84 -16.36
C GLU A 99 -0.68 -2.50 -16.42
N PRO A 100 0.14 -3.30 -17.12
CA PRO A 100 1.55 -3.02 -17.26
C PRO A 100 1.74 -1.60 -17.78
N LEU A 101 2.58 -0.84 -17.07
CA LEU A 101 3.16 0.42 -17.52
C LEU A 101 4.01 0.19 -18.78
N ILE A 102 3.35 -0.08 -19.90
CA ILE A 102 3.86 0.24 -21.23
C ILE A 102 3.22 1.57 -21.57
N GLN A 103 4.07 2.59 -21.42
CA GLN A 103 3.97 3.93 -22.00
C GLN A 103 2.81 4.12 -22.98
N ARG A 104 1.95 5.08 -22.67
CA ARG A 104 1.13 5.77 -23.67
C ARG A 104 1.37 7.28 -23.54
N PRO A 105 1.39 7.98 -24.69
CA PRO A 105 2.28 9.10 -25.00
C PRO A 105 2.04 10.37 -24.18
#